data_AF-A0A662BR08-F1
#
_entry.id   AF-A0A662BR08-F1
#
_cell.length_a   1.000
_cell.length_b   1.000
_cell.length_c   1.000
_cell.angle_alpha   90.00
_cell.angle_beta   90.00
_cell.angle_gamma   90.00
#
_symmetry.space_group_name_H-M   'P 1'
#
loop_
_entity.id
_entity.type
_entity.pdbx_description
1 polymer ?
#
loop_
_entity_poly.entity_id
_entity_poly.type
_entity_poly.pdbx_seq_one_letter_code
_entity_poly.pdbx_strand_id
1 'polypeptide(L)'
;MDLRQVKEPEKEKQINHLLEKAHQSGIGELVVWDHALYPLDYYPEEFKTGPEGTIDLDNPVFWTWFKQDYRDMIALIPQVDGLILTFIETGARAERQYSRSLKSEAEKLALVINSVADVVVGELDKKLYIRTFSYSDSEYDAIIGCIEHLKYDEIILMMKETPHDFFLTHPNDKYAGTIDRPTIIEFDIGNEFNGQGVIANTWPEYVLKRWGDFVARKNIIGYVARTDRNGTTSVIDKPSEILLYALQQYSNDTTVAADKVYDDFITLEYGSEALPYLKPAFKSAFDIVTSSLYTLGTNTANHSSLDFDPYPSSYARHVSGKWIDPPLVYVKLKYLN
;
A
#
# COMPACT_ATOMS: atom_id res chain seq x y z
N MET A 1 3.08 10.25 5.27
CA MET A 1 4.01 10.94 6.20
C MET A 1 5.41 10.60 5.74
N ASP A 2 6.32 11.55 5.78
CA ASP A 2 7.75 11.31 5.53
C ASP A 2 8.49 11.34 6.87
N LEU A 3 9.54 10.54 7.04
CA LEU A 3 10.29 10.52 8.30
C LEU A 3 10.88 11.89 8.62
N ARG A 4 11.32 12.67 7.61
CA ARG A 4 11.82 14.06 7.80
C ARG A 4 10.86 14.99 8.54
N GLN A 5 9.55 14.69 8.54
CA GLN A 5 8.57 15.49 9.27
C GLN A 5 8.77 15.43 10.78
N VAL A 6 9.45 14.41 11.33
CA VAL A 6 9.80 14.35 12.76
C VAL A 6 10.74 15.48 13.19
N LYS A 7 11.40 16.16 12.25
CA LYS A 7 12.21 17.36 12.55
C LYS A 7 11.36 18.57 12.92
N GLU A 8 10.06 18.54 12.62
CA GLU A 8 9.11 19.55 13.07
C GLU A 8 8.67 19.23 14.51
N PRO A 9 8.88 20.12 15.50
CA PRO A 9 8.62 19.81 16.91
C PRO A 9 7.20 19.35 17.22
N GLU A 10 6.21 19.84 16.48
CA GLU A 10 4.81 19.44 16.69
C GLU A 10 4.53 18.02 16.17
N LYS A 11 5.17 17.62 15.06
CA LYS A 11 5.08 16.27 14.51
C LYS A 11 5.83 15.27 15.37
N GLU A 12 7.03 15.63 15.84
CA GLU A 12 7.80 14.85 16.81
C GLU A 12 6.95 14.50 18.04
N LYS A 13 6.36 15.51 18.69
CA LYS A 13 5.50 15.32 19.88
C LYS A 13 4.30 14.44 19.56
N GLN A 14 3.64 14.68 18.43
CA GLN A 14 2.47 13.90 18.01
C GLN A 14 2.84 12.42 17.84
N ILE A 15 3.94 12.12 17.14
CA ILE A 15 4.37 10.75 16.88
C ILE A 15 4.81 10.06 18.16
N ASN A 16 5.62 10.71 19.00
CA ASN A 16 6.01 10.14 20.30
C ASN A 16 4.81 9.86 21.20
N HIS A 17 3.80 10.74 21.19
CA HIS A 17 2.56 10.49 21.93
C HIS A 17 1.81 9.26 21.41
N LEU A 18 1.69 9.09 20.09
CA LEU A 18 1.06 7.92 19.48
C LEU A 18 1.82 6.63 19.78
N LEU A 19 3.16 6.66 19.68
CA LEU A 19 4.04 5.54 20.03
C LEU A 19 3.81 5.09 21.48
N GLU A 20 3.86 6.04 22.41
CA GLU A 20 3.62 5.77 23.83
C GLU A 20 2.24 5.15 24.05
N LYS A 21 1.18 5.72 23.46
CA LYS A 21 -0.18 5.21 23.62
C LYS A 21 -0.37 3.80 23.09
N ALA A 22 0.16 3.53 21.91
CA ALA A 22 0.03 2.21 21.31
C ALA A 22 0.82 1.14 22.09
N HIS A 23 2.02 1.45 22.57
CA HIS A 23 2.77 0.55 23.47
C HIS A 23 2.04 0.32 24.80
N GLN A 24 1.46 1.37 25.40
CA GLN A 24 0.62 1.24 26.61
C GLN A 24 -0.61 0.35 26.38
N SER A 25 -1.11 0.30 25.15
CA SER A 25 -2.21 -0.59 24.73
C SER A 25 -1.75 -2.01 24.37
N GLY A 26 -0.46 -2.32 24.48
CA GLY A 26 0.09 -3.66 24.21
C GLY A 26 0.36 -3.95 22.73
N ILE A 27 0.37 -2.93 21.87
CA ILE A 27 0.85 -3.08 20.48
C ILE A 27 2.36 -3.27 20.54
N GLY A 28 2.84 -4.42 20.07
CA GLY A 28 4.25 -4.82 20.23
C GLY A 28 5.20 -4.32 19.15
N GLU A 29 4.67 -3.79 18.05
CA GLU A 29 5.47 -3.22 16.97
C GLU A 29 4.78 -1.99 16.36
N LEU A 30 5.51 -0.88 16.33
CA LEU A 30 5.09 0.37 15.71
C LEU A 30 6.16 0.86 14.75
N VAL A 31 5.77 1.00 13.50
CA VAL A 31 6.64 1.46 12.43
C VAL A 31 6.12 2.76 11.83
N VAL A 32 7.04 3.60 11.35
CA VAL A 32 6.68 4.84 10.64
C VAL A 32 7.03 4.76 9.17
N TRP A 33 6.24 5.47 8.36
CA TRP A 33 6.40 5.48 6.92
C TRP A 33 7.43 6.51 6.47
N ASP A 34 8.19 6.19 5.42
CA ASP A 34 9.14 7.10 4.79
C ASP A 34 9.25 6.92 3.26
N HIS A 35 9.67 7.97 2.55
CA HIS A 35 9.85 8.01 1.09
C HIS A 35 11.33 8.07 0.65
N ALA A 36 12.24 7.40 1.36
CA ALA A 36 13.65 7.16 1.01
C ALA A 36 14.46 8.38 0.52
N LEU A 37 14.21 8.80 -0.73
CA LEU A 37 14.73 10.03 -1.32
C LEU A 37 13.66 11.11 -1.48
N TYR A 38 13.76 12.17 -0.69
CA TYR A 38 12.85 13.31 -0.72
C TYR A 38 13.01 14.17 -1.99
N PRO A 39 12.16 15.18 -2.23
CA PRO A 39 12.39 16.12 -3.33
C PRO A 39 13.79 16.79 -3.25
N LEU A 40 14.37 17.13 -4.41
CA LEU A 40 15.77 17.58 -4.52
C LEU A 40 16.09 18.86 -3.71
N ASP A 41 15.09 19.65 -3.35
CA ASP A 41 15.23 20.85 -2.52
C ASP A 41 15.54 20.54 -1.05
N TYR A 42 15.32 19.30 -0.60
CA TYR A 42 15.71 18.83 0.72
C TYR A 42 17.22 18.69 0.88
N TYR A 43 17.93 18.36 -0.20
CA TYR A 43 19.35 18.01 -0.16
C TYR A 43 20.23 19.23 -0.42
N PRO A 44 21.34 19.39 0.33
CA PRO A 44 22.36 20.40 0.06
C PRO A 44 22.85 20.39 -1.41
N GLU A 45 23.12 21.58 -1.96
CA GLU A 45 23.59 21.75 -3.34
C GLU A 45 24.89 20.99 -3.64
N GLU A 46 25.76 20.80 -2.65
CA GLU A 46 27.01 20.07 -2.76
C GLU A 46 26.84 18.57 -3.10
N PHE A 47 25.64 18.01 -2.92
CA PHE A 47 25.33 16.63 -3.30
C PHE A 47 24.67 16.50 -4.68
N LYS A 48 24.26 17.62 -5.28
CA LYS A 48 23.58 17.69 -6.58
C LYS A 48 24.56 17.96 -7.73
N THR A 49 25.66 17.22 -7.74
CA THR A 49 26.78 17.41 -8.67
C THR A 49 26.63 16.61 -9.97
N GLY A 50 25.56 15.83 -10.10
CA GLY A 50 25.24 15.13 -11.34
C GLY A 50 24.72 16.07 -12.44
N PRO A 51 24.62 15.59 -13.69
CA PRO A 51 23.97 16.33 -14.77
C PRO A 51 22.57 16.79 -14.36
N GLU A 52 22.20 18.00 -14.79
CA GLU A 52 20.88 18.60 -14.53
C GLU A 52 20.53 18.79 -13.04
N GLY A 53 21.54 18.79 -12.15
CA GLY A 53 21.33 18.96 -10.70
C GLY A 53 20.81 17.70 -10.01
N THR A 54 21.03 16.53 -10.62
CA THR A 54 20.76 15.24 -9.98
C THR A 54 21.74 14.97 -8.83
N ILE A 55 21.31 14.15 -7.88
CA ILE A 55 22.19 13.63 -6.83
C ILE A 55 23.26 12.75 -7.49
N ASP A 56 24.52 12.93 -7.08
CA ASP A 56 25.61 12.04 -7.47
C ASP A 56 25.71 10.86 -6.49
N LEU A 57 25.19 9.70 -6.89
CA LEU A 57 25.19 8.50 -6.06
C LEU A 57 26.60 7.90 -5.89
N ASP A 58 27.59 8.34 -6.67
CA ASP A 58 28.99 7.92 -6.47
C ASP A 58 29.70 8.78 -5.40
N ASN A 59 29.07 9.86 -4.90
CA ASN A 59 29.64 10.72 -3.89
C ASN A 59 29.57 10.07 -2.50
N PRO A 60 30.70 9.62 -1.89
CA PRO A 60 30.67 8.97 -0.59
C PRO A 60 30.26 9.91 0.55
N VAL A 61 30.46 11.22 0.38
CA VAL A 61 30.08 12.23 1.39
C VAL A 61 28.56 12.34 1.47
N PHE A 62 27.86 12.23 0.33
CA PHE A 62 26.39 12.19 0.32
C PHE A 62 25.87 11.03 1.18
N TRP A 63 26.43 9.83 1.05
CA TRP A 63 25.97 8.68 1.82
C TRP A 63 26.29 8.77 3.31
N THR A 64 27.39 9.42 3.68
CA THR A 64 27.69 9.69 5.09
C THR A 64 26.67 10.66 5.67
N TRP A 65 26.36 11.74 4.95
CA TRP A 65 25.33 12.70 5.35
C TRP A 65 23.94 12.05 5.41
N PHE A 66 23.56 11.30 4.38
CA PHE A 66 22.26 10.63 4.28
C PHE A 66 22.01 9.68 5.44
N LYS A 67 23.00 8.85 5.78
CA LYS A 67 22.91 7.95 6.93
C LYS A 67 22.82 8.70 8.26
N GLN A 68 23.60 9.78 8.41
CA GLN A 68 23.52 10.62 9.60
C GLN A 68 22.13 11.25 9.75
N ASP A 69 21.52 11.66 8.64
CA ASP A 69 20.17 12.21 8.63
C ASP A 69 19.13 11.22 9.19
N TYR A 70 19.22 9.94 8.82
CA TYR A 70 18.37 8.88 9.39
C TYR A 70 18.62 8.66 10.89
N ARG A 71 19.88 8.68 11.33
CA ARG A 71 20.19 8.58 12.77
C ARG A 71 19.55 9.73 13.54
N ASP A 72 19.70 10.95 13.05
CA ASP A 72 19.17 12.15 13.70
C ASP A 72 17.64 12.11 13.75
N MET A 73 16.98 11.70 12.66
CA MET A 73 15.52 11.58 12.62
C MET A 73 14.99 10.48 13.55
N ILE A 74 15.61 9.29 13.57
CA ILE A 74 15.15 8.18 14.43
C ILE A 74 15.42 8.48 15.90
N ALA A 75 16.49 9.21 16.22
CA ALA A 75 16.79 9.64 17.59
C ALA A 75 15.68 10.53 18.19
N LEU A 76 14.90 11.22 17.36
CA LEU A 76 13.76 12.06 17.78
C LEU A 76 12.52 11.22 18.14
N ILE A 77 12.45 9.96 17.69
CA ILE A 77 11.33 9.03 17.96
C ILE A 77 11.86 7.67 18.45
N PRO A 78 12.58 7.63 19.59
CA PRO A 78 13.39 6.48 19.98
C PRO A 78 12.59 5.18 20.21
N GLN A 79 11.30 5.32 20.52
CA GLN A 79 10.38 4.21 20.73
C GLN A 79 9.86 3.57 19.42
N VAL A 80 10.19 4.10 18.25
CA VAL A 80 9.77 3.44 17.00
C VAL A 80 10.50 2.10 16.83
N ASP A 81 9.80 1.05 16.41
CA ASP A 81 10.37 -0.30 16.24
C ASP A 81 10.93 -0.54 14.85
N GLY A 82 10.60 0.31 13.88
CA GLY A 82 11.05 0.16 12.51
C GLY A 82 10.50 1.20 11.54
N LEU A 83 10.86 1.02 10.26
CA LEU A 83 10.41 1.86 9.16
C LEU A 83 9.71 1.04 8.08
N ILE A 84 8.71 1.65 7.43
CA ILE A 84 8.21 1.24 6.12
C ILE A 84 8.77 2.20 5.08
N LEU A 85 9.54 1.67 4.15
CA LEU A 85 10.22 2.44 3.12
C LEU A 85 9.50 2.27 1.78
N THR A 86 8.88 3.36 1.33
CA THR A 86 8.54 3.56 -0.07
C THR A 86 9.80 4.07 -0.78
N PHE A 87 10.40 3.23 -1.60
CA PHE A 87 11.64 3.55 -2.35
C PHE A 87 11.39 3.77 -3.85
N ILE A 88 10.12 3.64 -4.26
CA ILE A 88 9.56 3.96 -5.57
C ILE A 88 8.59 5.13 -5.40
N GLU A 89 8.23 5.86 -6.46
CA GLU A 89 7.38 7.08 -6.34
C GLU A 89 7.93 8.13 -5.35
N THR A 90 9.24 8.19 -5.20
CA THR A 90 9.88 9.14 -4.30
C THR A 90 10.06 10.52 -4.95
N GLY A 91 10.36 11.53 -4.15
CA GLY A 91 10.60 12.89 -4.66
C GLY A 91 11.80 12.93 -5.61
N ALA A 92 12.93 12.35 -5.20
CA ALA A 92 14.09 12.14 -6.06
C ALA A 92 14.24 10.64 -6.37
N ARG A 93 13.58 10.18 -7.44
CA ARG A 93 13.64 8.79 -7.92
C ARG A 93 15.09 8.32 -8.10
N ALA A 94 15.49 7.26 -7.39
CA ALA A 94 16.87 6.79 -7.30
C ALA A 94 17.46 6.40 -8.65
N GLU A 95 16.67 5.70 -9.47
CA GLU A 95 16.99 5.26 -10.81
C GLU A 95 17.32 6.42 -11.76
N ARG A 96 16.74 7.60 -11.51
CA ARG A 96 16.96 8.84 -12.27
C ARG A 96 18.14 9.67 -11.75
N GLN A 97 18.76 9.29 -10.64
CA GLN A 97 19.94 9.99 -10.12
C GLN A 97 21.22 9.53 -10.83
N TYR A 98 22.22 10.38 -10.81
CA TYR A 98 23.46 10.15 -11.54
C TYR A 98 24.37 9.15 -10.83
N SER A 99 24.98 8.26 -11.60
CA SER A 99 26.06 7.38 -11.15
C SER A 99 26.87 6.94 -12.37
N ARG A 100 28.19 6.94 -12.25
CA ARG A 100 29.10 6.26 -13.18
C ARG A 100 29.28 4.80 -12.81
N SER A 101 29.21 4.44 -11.53
CA SER A 101 29.49 3.08 -11.07
C SER A 101 28.30 2.14 -11.27
N LEU A 102 27.09 2.56 -10.90
CA LEU A 102 25.86 1.77 -10.97
C LEU A 102 25.26 1.86 -12.36
N LYS A 103 25.01 0.70 -12.99
CA LYS A 103 24.61 0.62 -14.40
C LYS A 103 23.13 0.31 -14.58
N SER A 104 22.49 -0.29 -13.58
CA SER A 104 21.07 -0.63 -13.61
C SER A 104 20.26 0.17 -12.60
N GLU A 105 18.94 0.23 -12.82
CA GLU A 105 17.99 0.82 -11.89
C GLU A 105 17.94 0.02 -10.58
N ALA A 106 17.98 -1.31 -10.67
CA ALA A 106 18.03 -2.23 -9.54
C ALA A 106 19.21 -1.94 -8.59
N GLU A 107 20.41 -1.73 -9.13
CA GLU A 107 21.60 -1.39 -8.32
C GLU A 107 21.44 -0.04 -7.59
N LYS A 108 20.83 0.96 -8.25
CA LYS A 108 20.58 2.28 -7.65
C LYS A 108 19.54 2.21 -6.52
N LEU A 109 18.43 1.50 -6.75
CA LEU A 109 17.40 1.27 -5.73
C LEU A 109 18.01 0.52 -4.53
N ALA A 110 18.83 -0.50 -4.80
CA ALA A 110 19.48 -1.28 -3.76
C ALA A 110 20.46 -0.45 -2.94
N LEU A 111 21.21 0.47 -3.56
CA LEU A 111 22.11 1.35 -2.82
C LEU A 111 21.36 2.25 -1.83
N VAL A 112 20.21 2.80 -2.23
CA VAL A 112 19.35 3.60 -1.33
C VAL A 112 18.85 2.75 -0.18
N ILE A 113 18.23 1.60 -0.48
CA ILE A 113 17.67 0.70 0.55
C ILE A 113 18.77 0.24 1.51
N ASN A 114 19.91 -0.23 0.98
CA ASN A 114 21.03 -0.68 1.80
C ASN A 114 21.60 0.45 2.66
N SER A 115 21.57 1.70 2.19
CA SER A 115 22.04 2.83 2.99
C SER A 115 21.12 3.14 4.16
N VAL A 116 19.80 3.01 3.98
CA VAL A 116 18.81 3.08 5.07
C VAL A 116 18.97 1.87 6.00
N ALA A 117 19.07 0.66 5.45
CA ALA A 117 19.17 -0.59 6.20
C ALA A 117 20.46 -0.66 7.04
N ASP A 118 21.59 -0.15 6.53
CA ASP A 118 22.85 -0.07 7.29
C ASP A 118 22.64 0.66 8.62
N VAL A 119 21.77 1.67 8.67
CA VAL A 119 21.43 2.41 9.89
C VAL A 119 20.31 1.72 10.68
N VAL A 120 19.16 1.50 10.04
CA VAL A 120 17.93 1.03 10.71
C VAL A 120 18.12 -0.38 11.26
N VAL A 121 18.60 -1.29 10.42
CA VAL A 121 18.82 -2.70 10.78
C VAL A 121 20.20 -2.86 11.42
N GLY A 122 21.25 -2.42 10.73
CA GLY A 122 22.63 -2.70 11.11
C GLY A 122 23.11 -2.01 12.38
N GLU A 123 22.74 -0.75 12.59
CA GLU A 123 23.22 0.04 13.74
C GLU A 123 22.20 0.14 14.88
N LEU A 124 20.90 0.21 14.55
CA LEU A 124 19.84 0.50 15.51
C LEU A 124 19.00 -0.74 15.89
N ASP A 125 19.21 -1.89 15.24
CA ASP A 125 18.48 -3.14 15.48
C ASP A 125 16.95 -2.95 15.39
N LYS A 126 16.51 -2.17 14.40
CA LYS A 126 15.10 -1.89 14.09
C LYS A 126 14.66 -2.60 12.82
N LYS A 127 13.35 -2.84 12.70
CA LYS A 127 12.78 -3.50 11.52
C LYS A 127 12.75 -2.57 10.31
N LEU A 128 12.92 -3.15 9.13
CA LEU A 128 12.77 -2.43 7.87
C LEU A 128 11.84 -3.22 6.94
N TYR A 129 10.76 -2.56 6.54
CA TYR A 129 9.85 -3.01 5.50
C TYR A 129 10.13 -2.22 4.23
N ILE A 130 10.15 -2.87 3.07
CA ILE A 130 10.23 -2.19 1.78
C ILE A 130 8.97 -2.46 0.97
N ARG A 131 8.39 -1.40 0.40
CA ARG A 131 7.13 -1.49 -0.34
C ARG A 131 7.37 -1.63 -1.83
N THR A 132 6.98 -2.75 -2.43
CA THR A 132 7.33 -3.13 -3.81
C THR A 132 6.23 -2.79 -4.83
N PHE A 133 5.73 -1.56 -4.82
CA PHE A 133 4.66 -1.15 -5.73
C PHE A 133 5.20 -0.71 -7.10
N SER A 134 4.48 -1.02 -8.17
CA SER A 134 4.90 -0.77 -9.55
C SER A 134 3.72 -0.45 -10.47
N TYR A 135 3.94 0.41 -11.47
CA TYR A 135 2.97 0.71 -12.54
C TYR A 135 3.20 -0.08 -13.82
N SER A 136 4.37 -0.70 -13.99
CA SER A 136 4.74 -1.39 -15.23
C SER A 136 5.57 -2.65 -14.99
N ASP A 137 5.59 -3.54 -15.97
CA ASP A 137 6.45 -4.73 -15.90
C ASP A 137 7.93 -4.34 -15.78
N SER A 138 8.38 -3.26 -16.42
CA SER A 138 9.77 -2.80 -16.34
C SER A 138 10.14 -2.23 -14.97
N GLU A 139 9.23 -1.49 -14.33
CA GLU A 139 9.43 -1.03 -12.94
C GLU A 139 9.45 -2.23 -11.99
N TYR A 140 8.61 -3.24 -12.26
CA TYR A 140 8.63 -4.50 -11.52
C TYR A 140 9.98 -5.21 -11.63
N ASP A 141 10.54 -5.34 -12.85
CA ASP A 141 11.84 -5.97 -13.05
C ASP A 141 12.95 -5.27 -12.27
N ALA A 142 12.95 -3.93 -12.22
CA ALA A 142 13.90 -3.15 -11.44
C ALA A 142 13.73 -3.35 -9.92
N ILE A 143 12.47 -3.36 -9.44
CA ILE A 143 12.14 -3.58 -8.03
C ILE A 143 12.52 -4.98 -7.57
N ILE A 144 12.21 -6.01 -8.37
CA ILE A 144 12.53 -7.40 -8.06
C ILE A 144 14.03 -7.63 -8.16
N GLY A 145 14.69 -7.12 -9.21
CA GLY A 145 16.14 -7.21 -9.36
C GLY A 145 16.89 -6.52 -8.22
N CYS A 146 16.35 -5.42 -7.67
CA CYS A 146 16.91 -4.76 -6.50
C CYS A 146 17.03 -5.69 -5.28
N ILE A 147 16.09 -6.63 -5.12
CA ILE A 147 16.06 -7.53 -3.95
C ILE A 147 17.29 -8.44 -3.90
N GLU A 148 17.82 -8.82 -5.06
CA GLU A 148 19.04 -9.64 -5.19
C GLU A 148 20.30 -8.92 -4.69
N HIS A 149 20.26 -7.59 -4.60
CA HIS A 149 21.37 -6.75 -4.18
C HIS A 149 21.26 -6.27 -2.71
N LEU A 150 20.23 -6.70 -1.98
CA LEU A 150 20.05 -6.31 -0.58
C LEU A 150 21.03 -7.05 0.32
N LYS A 151 21.64 -6.32 1.26
CA LYS A 151 22.61 -6.87 2.21
C LYS A 151 21.98 -7.62 3.39
N TYR A 152 20.72 -7.32 3.70
CA TYR A 152 20.02 -7.76 4.90
C TYR A 152 18.85 -8.66 4.48
N ASP A 153 18.95 -9.94 4.82
CA ASP A 153 17.93 -10.96 4.50
C ASP A 153 16.66 -10.78 5.35
N GLU A 154 16.77 -10.10 6.48
CA GLU A 154 15.70 -9.77 7.43
C GLU A 154 14.77 -8.64 6.96
N ILE A 155 15.09 -7.95 5.86
CA ILE A 155 14.20 -6.94 5.26
C ILE A 155 12.90 -7.62 4.83
N ILE A 156 11.77 -7.07 5.28
CA ILE A 156 10.44 -7.61 4.99
C ILE A 156 9.85 -6.90 3.77
N LEU A 157 9.34 -7.67 2.82
CA LEU A 157 8.63 -7.13 1.66
C LEU A 157 7.19 -6.80 2.05
N MET A 158 6.71 -5.63 1.67
CA MET A 158 5.30 -5.25 1.76
C MET A 158 4.74 -5.15 0.34
N MET A 159 3.90 -6.11 -0.05
CA MET A 159 3.32 -6.22 -1.40
C MET A 159 1.82 -6.02 -1.35
N LYS A 160 1.25 -5.29 -2.32
CA LYS A 160 -0.20 -5.12 -2.40
C LYS A 160 -0.91 -6.47 -2.63
N GLU A 161 -2.17 -6.57 -2.19
CA GLU A 161 -3.04 -7.71 -2.52
C GLU A 161 -3.32 -7.83 -4.04
N THR A 162 -3.07 -6.77 -4.81
CA THR A 162 -3.25 -6.68 -6.26
C THR A 162 -1.94 -6.28 -6.94
N PRO A 163 -1.72 -6.67 -8.22
CA PRO A 163 -0.48 -6.35 -8.94
C PRO A 163 -0.30 -4.87 -9.31
N HIS A 164 -1.32 -4.02 -9.11
CA HIS A 164 -1.26 -2.58 -9.41
C HIS A 164 -1.99 -1.80 -8.31
N ASP A 165 -3.21 -1.31 -8.57
CA ASP A 165 -4.03 -0.62 -7.59
C ASP A 165 -5.19 -1.48 -7.13
N PHE A 166 -5.84 -1.05 -6.04
CA PHE A 166 -6.78 -1.84 -5.25
C PHE A 166 -8.18 -1.96 -5.88
N PHE A 167 -8.22 -2.28 -7.18
CA PHE A 167 -9.45 -2.57 -7.88
C PHE A 167 -9.96 -3.97 -7.49
N LEU A 168 -11.25 -4.07 -7.22
CA LEU A 168 -11.91 -5.34 -6.88
C LEU A 168 -11.81 -6.37 -8.01
N THR A 169 -11.65 -5.92 -9.25
CA THR A 169 -11.56 -6.76 -10.45
C THR A 169 -10.15 -7.26 -10.75
N HIS A 170 -9.12 -6.73 -10.08
CA HIS A 170 -7.76 -7.21 -10.26
C HIS A 170 -7.57 -8.62 -9.70
N PRO A 171 -6.71 -9.46 -10.30
CA PRO A 171 -6.33 -10.73 -9.70
C PRO A 171 -5.50 -10.50 -8.43
N ASN A 172 -5.19 -11.58 -7.72
CA ASN A 172 -4.16 -11.53 -6.67
C ASN A 172 -2.81 -11.20 -7.30
N ASP A 173 -1.98 -10.44 -6.57
CA ASP A 173 -0.59 -10.23 -6.97
C ASP A 173 0.10 -11.59 -7.18
N LYS A 174 0.71 -11.78 -8.36
CA LYS A 174 1.32 -13.05 -8.76
C LYS A 174 2.74 -13.25 -8.20
N TYR A 175 3.40 -12.18 -7.79
CA TYR A 175 4.77 -12.19 -7.26
C TYR A 175 4.80 -12.34 -5.75
N ALA A 176 3.73 -11.91 -5.05
CA ALA A 176 3.61 -12.05 -3.61
C ALA A 176 3.91 -13.48 -3.11
N GLY A 177 4.89 -13.60 -2.22
CA GLY A 177 5.30 -14.88 -1.64
C GLY A 177 6.15 -15.78 -2.54
N THR A 178 6.50 -15.35 -3.76
CA THR A 178 7.38 -16.10 -4.69
C THR A 178 8.86 -15.77 -4.50
N ILE A 179 9.15 -14.57 -3.99
CA ILE A 179 10.50 -14.08 -3.71
C ILE A 179 10.96 -14.64 -2.37
N ASP A 180 12.20 -15.12 -2.26
CA ASP A 180 12.75 -15.76 -1.05
C ASP A 180 13.09 -14.74 0.05
N ARG A 181 12.06 -14.03 0.50
CA ARG A 181 12.08 -13.00 1.54
C ARG A 181 10.78 -13.02 2.34
N PRO A 182 10.82 -12.76 3.66
CA PRO A 182 9.60 -12.59 4.44
C PRO A 182 8.73 -11.50 3.81
N THR A 183 7.46 -11.81 3.59
CA THR A 183 6.54 -10.92 2.86
C THR A 183 5.23 -10.75 3.64
N ILE A 184 4.77 -9.52 3.76
CA ILE A 184 3.41 -9.20 4.22
C ILE A 184 2.57 -8.64 3.07
N ILE A 185 1.28 -8.93 3.10
CA ILE A 185 0.33 -8.41 2.11
C ILE A 185 -0.31 -7.12 2.62
N GLU A 186 -0.22 -6.04 1.84
CA GLU A 186 -0.96 -4.80 2.04
C GLU A 186 -2.38 -4.94 1.47
N PHE A 187 -3.36 -5.03 2.36
CA PHE A 187 -4.78 -4.99 2.03
C PHE A 187 -5.33 -3.57 2.08
N ASP A 188 -6.15 -3.19 1.10
CA ASP A 188 -6.86 -1.90 1.10
C ASP A 188 -8.27 -2.03 1.67
N ILE A 189 -8.33 -2.19 3.00
CA ILE A 189 -9.61 -2.24 3.70
C ILE A 189 -10.27 -0.84 3.75
N GLY A 190 -9.47 0.21 3.66
CA GLY A 190 -9.88 1.60 3.50
C GLY A 190 -10.67 1.85 2.22
N ASN A 191 -10.64 0.93 1.25
CA ASN A 191 -11.46 0.96 0.05
C ASN A 191 -11.28 2.22 -0.79
N GLU A 192 -10.02 2.54 -1.10
CA GLU A 192 -9.57 3.75 -1.80
C GLU A 192 -10.37 4.02 -3.08
N PHE A 193 -10.63 2.97 -3.88
CA PHE A 193 -11.37 3.04 -5.15
C PHE A 193 -12.80 2.50 -5.05
N ASN A 194 -13.19 2.08 -3.85
CA ASN A 194 -14.35 1.22 -3.61
C ASN A 194 -15.32 1.85 -2.60
N GLY A 195 -15.37 3.19 -2.55
CA GLY A 195 -16.33 3.94 -1.76
C GLY A 195 -15.85 4.49 -0.42
N GLN A 196 -14.60 4.19 -0.01
CA GLN A 196 -13.92 4.83 1.13
C GLN A 196 -14.68 4.80 2.48
N GLY A 197 -15.50 3.77 2.71
CA GLY A 197 -16.36 3.66 3.90
C GLY A 197 -17.53 4.65 3.94
N VAL A 198 -17.83 5.30 2.81
CA VAL A 198 -19.00 6.16 2.60
C VAL A 198 -20.09 5.41 1.83
N ILE A 199 -19.70 4.60 0.83
CA ILE A 199 -20.58 3.64 0.16
C ILE A 199 -20.47 2.29 0.88
N ALA A 200 -21.55 1.51 0.92
CA ALA A 200 -21.58 0.18 1.52
C ALA A 200 -20.44 -0.71 0.99
N ASN A 201 -19.59 -1.21 1.89
CA ASN A 201 -18.35 -1.91 1.60
C ASN A 201 -18.12 -3.13 2.50
N THR A 202 -19.05 -4.08 2.44
CA THR A 202 -19.13 -5.23 3.34
C THR A 202 -19.12 -6.55 2.59
N TRP A 203 -17.94 -6.93 2.08
CA TRP A 203 -17.68 -8.14 1.27
C TRP A 203 -16.61 -9.07 1.84
N PRO A 204 -16.80 -9.66 3.03
CA PRO A 204 -15.89 -10.65 3.59
C PRO A 204 -15.51 -11.76 2.60
N GLU A 205 -16.41 -12.25 1.73
CA GLU A 205 -16.09 -13.26 0.71
C GLU A 205 -14.85 -12.90 -0.13
N TYR A 206 -14.75 -11.65 -0.58
CA TYR A 206 -13.63 -11.15 -1.36
C TYR A 206 -12.33 -11.20 -0.55
N VAL A 207 -12.38 -10.72 0.70
CA VAL A 207 -11.23 -10.69 1.62
C VAL A 207 -10.77 -12.10 1.95
N LEU A 208 -11.70 -12.99 2.33
CA LEU A 208 -11.41 -14.39 2.67
C LEU A 208 -10.78 -15.13 1.49
N LYS A 209 -11.31 -14.94 0.28
CA LYS A 209 -10.76 -15.57 -0.93
C LYS A 209 -9.33 -15.11 -1.20
N ARG A 210 -9.04 -13.80 -1.08
CA ARG A 210 -7.68 -13.28 -1.30
C ARG A 210 -6.72 -13.77 -0.23
N TRP A 211 -7.10 -13.62 1.03
CA TRP A 211 -6.22 -14.00 2.14
C TRP A 211 -5.97 -15.51 2.17
N GLY A 212 -6.98 -16.32 1.88
CA GLY A 212 -6.84 -17.78 1.76
C GLY A 212 -5.84 -18.23 0.70
N ASP A 213 -5.73 -17.50 -0.41
CA ASP A 213 -4.68 -17.75 -1.40
C ASP A 213 -3.31 -17.28 -0.90
N PHE A 214 -3.19 -16.07 -0.35
CA PHE A 214 -1.90 -15.53 0.08
C PHE A 214 -1.28 -16.26 1.28
N VAL A 215 -2.07 -16.56 2.32
CA VAL A 215 -1.57 -17.21 3.54
C VAL A 215 -1.01 -18.61 3.27
N ALA A 216 -1.42 -19.25 2.18
CA ALA A 216 -0.92 -20.56 1.76
C ALA A 216 0.43 -20.48 1.00
N ARG A 217 0.93 -19.28 0.66
CA ARG A 217 2.17 -19.11 -0.11
C ARG A 217 3.39 -19.11 0.80
N LYS A 218 4.46 -19.76 0.34
CA LYS A 218 5.68 -20.09 1.11
C LYS A 218 6.23 -18.94 1.96
N ASN A 219 6.37 -17.76 1.37
CA ASN A 219 7.11 -16.65 2.00
C ASN A 219 6.19 -15.57 2.58
N ILE A 220 4.87 -15.79 2.60
CA ILE A 220 3.91 -14.89 3.25
C ILE A 220 3.92 -15.15 4.75
N ILE A 221 4.17 -14.10 5.54
CA ILE A 221 4.27 -14.17 7.01
C ILE A 221 3.15 -13.40 7.73
N GLY A 222 2.31 -12.68 6.98
CA GLY A 222 1.22 -11.88 7.54
C GLY A 222 0.63 -10.88 6.55
N TYR A 223 -0.08 -9.91 7.09
CA TYR A 223 -0.68 -8.81 6.33
C TYR A 223 -0.63 -7.50 7.12
N VAL A 224 -0.79 -6.40 6.41
CA VAL A 224 -1.16 -5.09 6.93
C VAL A 224 -2.46 -4.68 6.26
N ALA A 225 -3.35 -4.02 7.00
CA ALA A 225 -4.60 -3.51 6.45
C ALA A 225 -4.61 -1.99 6.57
N ARG A 226 -4.78 -1.30 5.45
CA ARG A 226 -5.06 0.13 5.46
C ARG A 226 -6.47 0.35 5.98
N THR A 227 -6.65 1.13 7.04
CA THR A 227 -7.95 1.33 7.71
C THR A 227 -8.62 2.67 7.39
N ASP A 228 -7.86 3.64 6.89
CA ASP A 228 -8.34 4.97 6.57
C ASP A 228 -7.64 5.55 5.32
N ARG A 229 -8.05 6.76 4.93
CA ARG A 229 -7.40 7.50 3.85
C ARG A 229 -7.25 8.98 4.21
N ASN A 230 -8.32 9.76 4.09
CA ASN A 230 -8.31 11.20 4.32
C ASN A 230 -9.58 11.66 5.05
N GLY A 231 -9.45 12.64 5.95
CA GLY A 231 -10.60 13.31 6.57
C GLY A 231 -11.51 12.35 7.34
N THR A 232 -12.73 12.14 6.84
CA THR A 232 -13.78 11.32 7.48
C THR A 232 -13.84 9.87 6.96
N THR A 233 -12.95 9.49 6.03
CA THR A 233 -12.89 8.13 5.48
C THR A 233 -12.04 7.24 6.39
N SER A 234 -12.72 6.36 7.10
CA SER A 234 -12.15 5.34 8.00
C SER A 234 -13.13 4.17 8.02
N VAL A 235 -12.62 2.96 8.25
CA VAL A 235 -13.45 1.77 8.43
C VAL A 235 -13.85 1.49 9.87
N ILE A 236 -13.14 2.08 10.84
CA ILE A 236 -13.35 1.85 12.27
C ILE A 236 -14.70 2.43 12.71
N ASP A 237 -15.42 1.70 13.55
CA ASP A 237 -16.77 2.01 14.05
C ASP A 237 -17.81 2.14 12.93
N LYS A 238 -17.62 1.44 11.82
CA LYS A 238 -18.52 1.46 10.64
C LYS A 238 -18.78 0.05 10.12
N PRO A 239 -19.86 -0.15 9.33
CA PRO A 239 -20.15 -1.46 8.73
C PRO A 239 -18.97 -2.10 8.00
N SER A 240 -18.11 -1.29 7.36
CA SER A 240 -16.87 -1.68 6.69
C SER A 240 -15.86 -2.43 7.56
N GLU A 241 -15.92 -2.26 8.88
CA GLU A 241 -15.02 -2.92 9.82
C GLU A 241 -15.10 -4.45 9.74
N ILE A 242 -16.21 -4.99 9.21
CA ILE A 242 -16.36 -6.41 8.90
C ILE A 242 -15.21 -6.96 8.04
N LEU A 243 -14.59 -6.12 7.20
CA LEU A 243 -13.47 -6.52 6.37
C LEU A 243 -12.19 -6.75 7.20
N LEU A 244 -11.94 -5.92 8.22
CA LEU A 244 -10.85 -6.16 9.19
C LEU A 244 -11.15 -7.39 10.04
N TYR A 245 -12.39 -7.50 10.49
CA TYR A 245 -12.87 -8.67 11.22
C TYR A 245 -12.69 -9.96 10.39
N ALA A 246 -12.99 -9.93 9.09
CA ALA A 246 -12.80 -11.06 8.18
C ALA A 246 -11.32 -11.50 8.08
N LEU A 247 -10.39 -10.56 7.94
CA LEU A 247 -8.95 -10.85 7.94
C LEU A 247 -8.52 -11.55 9.24
N GLN A 248 -8.95 -11.02 10.38
CA GLN A 248 -8.63 -11.59 11.69
C GLN A 248 -9.23 -13.00 11.86
N GLN A 249 -10.51 -13.17 11.56
CA GLN A 249 -11.21 -14.45 11.70
C GLN A 249 -10.55 -15.54 10.86
N TYR A 250 -10.19 -15.23 9.62
CA TYR A 250 -9.57 -16.20 8.72
C TYR A 250 -8.11 -16.52 9.09
N SER A 251 -7.40 -15.55 9.67
CA SER A 251 -6.06 -15.78 10.20
C SER A 251 -6.07 -16.72 11.42
N ASN A 252 -7.15 -16.68 12.21
CA ASN A 252 -7.35 -17.59 13.33
C ASN A 252 -7.88 -18.98 12.88
N ASP A 253 -8.74 -19.01 11.87
CA ASP A 253 -9.35 -20.22 11.32
C ASP A 253 -9.54 -20.09 9.80
N THR A 254 -8.65 -20.72 9.04
CA THR A 254 -8.66 -20.71 7.55
C THR A 254 -9.85 -21.46 6.93
N THR A 255 -10.72 -22.07 7.75
CA THR A 255 -11.94 -22.74 7.30
C THR A 255 -13.20 -21.90 7.48
N VAL A 256 -13.09 -20.71 8.09
CA VAL A 256 -14.23 -19.83 8.32
C VAL A 256 -14.90 -19.43 7.00
N ALA A 257 -16.22 -19.56 6.95
CA ALA A 257 -17.02 -19.14 5.81
C ALA A 257 -17.49 -17.68 5.97
N ALA A 258 -17.62 -16.96 4.87
CA ALA A 258 -18.08 -15.57 4.88
C ALA A 258 -19.46 -15.39 5.54
N ASP A 259 -20.37 -16.35 5.37
CA ASP A 259 -21.68 -16.33 6.03
C ASP A 259 -21.57 -16.31 7.56
N LYS A 260 -20.59 -17.02 8.12
CA LYS A 260 -20.29 -16.99 9.55
C LYS A 260 -19.70 -15.65 9.96
N VAL A 261 -18.82 -15.07 9.14
CA VAL A 261 -18.27 -13.72 9.39
C VAL A 261 -19.38 -12.67 9.45
N TYR A 262 -20.35 -12.72 8.52
CA TYR A 262 -21.52 -11.85 8.57
C TYR A 262 -22.36 -12.07 9.83
N ASP A 263 -22.68 -13.32 10.15
CA ASP A 263 -23.52 -13.65 11.31
C ASP A 263 -22.87 -13.18 12.62
N ASP A 264 -21.59 -13.49 12.80
CA ASP A 264 -20.83 -13.14 14.00
C ASP A 264 -20.67 -11.61 14.12
N PHE A 265 -20.22 -10.93 13.06
CA PHE A 265 -19.99 -9.48 13.09
C PHE A 265 -21.30 -8.70 13.31
N ILE A 266 -22.36 -9.04 12.58
CA ILE A 266 -23.64 -8.32 12.73
C ILE A 266 -24.23 -8.56 14.11
N THR A 267 -24.14 -9.79 14.62
CA THR A 267 -24.63 -10.10 15.97
C THR A 267 -23.83 -9.37 17.05
N LEU A 268 -22.51 -9.27 16.89
CA LEU A 268 -21.62 -8.59 17.82
C LEU A 268 -21.90 -7.08 17.86
N GLU A 269 -21.96 -6.43 16.70
CA GLU A 269 -22.04 -4.96 16.59
C GLU A 269 -23.46 -4.40 16.67
N TYR A 270 -24.46 -5.14 16.16
CA TYR A 270 -25.84 -4.66 16.03
C TYR A 270 -26.88 -5.51 16.76
N GLY A 271 -26.48 -6.65 17.34
CA GLY A 271 -27.36 -7.58 18.02
C GLY A 271 -28.04 -8.59 17.08
N SER A 272 -28.41 -9.75 17.64
CA SER A 272 -28.98 -10.87 16.89
C SER A 272 -30.32 -10.55 16.20
N GLU A 273 -31.10 -9.63 16.76
CA GLU A 273 -32.38 -9.18 16.19
C GLU A 273 -32.21 -8.41 14.87
N ALA A 274 -31.06 -7.78 14.66
CA ALA A 274 -30.76 -7.02 13.45
C ALA A 274 -30.35 -7.91 12.27
N LEU A 275 -29.87 -9.13 12.55
CA LEU A 275 -29.33 -10.06 11.57
C LEU A 275 -30.23 -10.31 10.33
N PRO A 276 -31.54 -10.62 10.46
CA PRO A 276 -32.39 -10.86 9.30
C PRO A 276 -32.57 -9.63 8.39
N TYR A 277 -32.33 -8.42 8.91
CA TYR A 277 -32.50 -7.16 8.18
C TYR A 277 -31.17 -6.65 7.60
N LEU A 278 -30.08 -6.75 8.35
CA LEU A 278 -28.77 -6.23 7.95
C LEU A 278 -28.00 -7.19 7.04
N LYS A 279 -28.07 -8.51 7.27
CA LYS A 279 -27.30 -9.48 6.47
C LYS A 279 -27.60 -9.37 4.97
N PRO A 280 -28.86 -9.26 4.50
CA PRO A 280 -29.13 -9.06 3.08
C PRO A 280 -28.53 -7.77 2.50
N ALA A 281 -28.57 -6.67 3.27
CA ALA A 281 -28.00 -5.40 2.86
C ALA A 281 -26.46 -5.47 2.78
N PHE A 282 -25.83 -6.11 3.76
CA PHE A 282 -24.38 -6.33 3.79
C PHE A 282 -23.93 -7.17 2.58
N LYS A 283 -24.60 -8.29 2.31
CA LYS A 283 -24.28 -9.16 1.17
C LYS A 283 -24.45 -8.48 -0.20
N SER A 284 -25.22 -7.39 -0.26
CA SER A 284 -25.42 -6.63 -1.50
C SER A 284 -24.30 -5.62 -1.80
N ALA A 285 -23.40 -5.35 -0.84
CA ALA A 285 -22.42 -4.27 -0.95
C ALA A 285 -21.46 -4.43 -2.15
N PHE A 286 -21.01 -5.65 -2.42
CA PHE A 286 -20.11 -5.91 -3.57
C PHE A 286 -20.78 -5.55 -4.90
N ASP A 287 -22.03 -5.96 -5.09
CA ASP A 287 -22.81 -5.67 -6.29
C ASP A 287 -23.13 -4.17 -6.40
N ILE A 288 -23.44 -3.51 -5.29
CA ILE A 288 -23.66 -2.05 -5.24
C ILE A 288 -22.40 -1.32 -5.72
N VAL A 289 -21.24 -1.63 -5.14
CA VAL A 289 -19.99 -0.93 -5.47
C VAL A 289 -19.54 -1.22 -6.89
N THR A 290 -19.58 -2.48 -7.32
CA THR A 290 -19.21 -2.84 -8.69
C THR A 290 -20.18 -2.28 -9.73
N SER A 291 -21.47 -2.18 -9.42
CA SER A 291 -22.44 -1.55 -10.33
C SER A 291 -22.33 -0.02 -10.38
N SER A 292 -21.86 0.60 -9.30
CA SER A 292 -21.79 2.06 -9.18
C SER A 292 -20.46 2.65 -9.65
N LEU A 293 -19.35 1.94 -9.40
CA LEU A 293 -18.00 2.44 -9.62
C LEU A 293 -17.24 1.70 -10.72
N TYR A 294 -17.83 0.67 -11.34
CA TYR A 294 -17.19 -0.08 -12.41
C TYR A 294 -18.10 -0.16 -13.64
N THR A 295 -17.56 0.22 -14.80
CA THR A 295 -18.22 0.03 -16.10
C THR A 295 -17.53 -1.09 -16.84
N LEU A 296 -18.24 -2.19 -17.10
CA LEU A 296 -17.70 -3.38 -17.77
C LEU A 296 -16.42 -3.94 -17.11
N GLY A 297 -16.30 -3.80 -15.79
CA GLY A 297 -15.15 -4.28 -15.00
C GLY A 297 -13.99 -3.29 -14.88
N THR A 298 -14.08 -2.12 -15.51
CA THR A 298 -13.11 -1.03 -15.37
C THR A 298 -13.58 -0.04 -14.31
N ASN A 299 -12.75 0.26 -13.32
CA ASN A 299 -13.06 1.26 -12.30
C ASN A 299 -13.18 2.66 -12.96
N THR A 300 -14.24 3.39 -12.62
CA THR A 300 -14.54 4.74 -13.13
C THR A 300 -14.53 5.80 -12.05
N ALA A 301 -14.11 5.46 -10.81
CA ALA A 301 -13.96 6.41 -9.73
C ALA A 301 -12.68 7.23 -9.90
N ASN A 302 -12.68 8.47 -9.42
CA ASN A 302 -11.47 9.27 -9.35
C ASN A 302 -10.53 8.71 -8.28
N HIS A 303 -9.23 8.73 -8.55
CA HIS A 303 -8.19 8.18 -7.70
C HIS A 303 -8.11 8.96 -6.37
N SER A 304 -8.06 8.25 -5.23
CA SER A 304 -7.81 8.80 -3.89
C SER A 304 -8.82 9.82 -3.33
N SER A 305 -9.80 10.28 -4.10
CA SER A 305 -10.90 11.11 -3.63
C SER A 305 -12.22 10.47 -4.05
N LEU A 306 -13.14 10.31 -3.09
CA LEU A 306 -14.54 10.03 -3.39
C LEU A 306 -15.23 11.30 -3.94
N ASP A 307 -14.63 11.89 -4.97
CA ASP A 307 -15.14 13.06 -5.64
C ASP A 307 -16.17 12.60 -6.68
N PHE A 308 -17.44 12.68 -6.28
CA PHE A 308 -18.54 12.64 -7.23
C PHE A 308 -18.58 14.02 -7.90
N ASP A 309 -17.64 14.33 -8.81
CA ASP A 309 -17.71 15.58 -9.54
C ASP A 309 -19.09 15.66 -10.20
N PRO A 310 -19.96 16.62 -9.80
CA PRO A 310 -21.31 16.67 -10.34
C PRO A 310 -21.32 17.02 -11.83
N TYR A 311 -20.19 17.46 -12.45
CA TYR A 311 -20.13 17.67 -13.89
C TYR A 311 -18.73 17.84 -14.56
N PRO A 312 -18.16 16.77 -15.17
CA PRO A 312 -17.32 16.86 -16.37
C PRO A 312 -17.76 15.89 -17.50
N SER A 313 -19.08 15.74 -17.74
CA SER A 313 -19.68 15.17 -18.97
C SER A 313 -19.27 13.74 -19.42
N SER A 314 -19.61 12.75 -18.57
CA SER A 314 -20.08 11.37 -18.86
C SER A 314 -19.29 10.36 -19.73
N TYR A 315 -18.31 10.77 -20.55
CA TYR A 315 -17.20 9.99 -21.17
C TYR A 315 -16.09 11.01 -21.56
N ALA A 316 -16.06 12.16 -20.85
CA ALA A 316 -15.41 13.43 -21.18
C ALA A 316 -15.60 13.90 -22.66
N ARG A 317 -16.85 14.10 -23.16
CA ARG A 317 -17.18 14.68 -24.51
C ARG A 317 -16.59 14.02 -25.78
N HIS A 318 -15.62 13.11 -25.69
CA HIS A 318 -14.94 12.41 -26.77
C HIS A 318 -14.58 11.04 -26.18
N VAL A 319 -15.15 9.90 -26.56
CA VAL A 319 -15.01 9.25 -27.87
C VAL A 319 -16.06 8.13 -27.94
N SER A 320 -16.63 7.89 -29.12
CA SER A 320 -16.99 6.51 -29.49
C SER A 320 -16.86 6.21 -31.00
N GLY A 321 -16.94 7.19 -31.90
CA GLY A 321 -16.95 6.88 -33.34
C GLY A 321 -16.47 7.98 -34.30
N LYS A 322 -15.78 9.03 -33.83
CA LYS A 322 -15.25 10.06 -34.74
C LYS A 322 -13.94 9.66 -35.46
N TRP A 323 -13.29 8.58 -35.03
CA TRP A 323 -11.99 8.12 -35.56
C TRP A 323 -11.97 6.67 -36.06
N ILE A 324 -13.06 5.91 -35.89
CA ILE A 324 -13.11 4.55 -36.40
C ILE A 324 -13.78 4.61 -37.77
N ASP A 325 -13.04 4.23 -38.81
CA ASP A 325 -13.59 3.99 -40.15
C ASP A 325 -13.24 2.56 -40.61
N PRO A 326 -14.20 1.62 -40.61
CA PRO A 326 -15.58 1.75 -40.16
C PRO A 326 -15.74 1.49 -38.65
N PRO A 327 -16.67 2.18 -37.97
CA PRO A 327 -16.90 2.05 -36.53
C PRO A 327 -17.70 0.79 -36.17
N LEU A 328 -17.09 -0.39 -36.31
CA LEU A 328 -17.73 -1.66 -35.97
C LEU A 328 -17.15 -2.28 -34.70
N VAL A 329 -18.00 -2.43 -33.70
CA VAL A 329 -17.72 -3.17 -32.46
C VAL A 329 -18.71 -4.33 -32.37
N TYR A 330 -18.19 -5.55 -32.12
CA TYR A 330 -19.02 -6.74 -31.92
C TYR A 330 -18.94 -7.20 -30.48
N VAL A 331 -20.09 -7.17 -29.80
CA VAL A 331 -20.25 -7.73 -28.46
C VAL A 331 -20.79 -9.15 -28.60
N LYS A 332 -20.05 -10.15 -28.12
CA LYS A 332 -20.56 -11.53 -27.99
C LYS A 332 -21.17 -11.70 -26.60
N LEU A 333 -22.49 -11.83 -26.54
CA LEU A 333 -23.19 -12.29 -25.34
C LEU A 333 -22.88 -13.77 -25.12
N LYS A 334 -22.35 -14.13 -23.95
CA LYS A 334 -21.95 -15.50 -23.63
C LYS A 334 -22.98 -16.29 -22.83
N TYR A 335 -24.23 -15.82 -22.73
CA TYR A 335 -25.30 -16.55 -22.04
C TYR A 335 -26.65 -16.34 -22.72
N LEU A 336 -26.86 -17.06 -23.81
CA LEU A 336 -28.17 -17.56 -24.24
C LEU A 336 -27.92 -18.94 -24.85
N ASN A 337 -27.90 -19.95 -23.98
CA ASN A 337 -28.39 -21.32 -24.19
C ASN A 337 -28.27 -22.09 -22.88
#